data_AF-A0AAW2ESD7-F1
#
_entry.id   AF-A0AAW2ESD7-F1
#
_cell.length_a   1.000
_cell.length_b   1.000
_cell.length_c   1.000
_cell.angle_alpha   90.00
_cell.angle_beta   90.00
_cell.angle_gamma   90.00
#
_symmetry.space_group_name_H-M   'P 1'
#
loop_
_entity.id
_entity.type
_entity.pdbx_description
1 polymer ?
#
loop_
_entity_poly.entity_id
_entity_poly.type
_entity_poly.pdbx_seq_one_letter_code
_entity_poly.pdbx_strand_id
1 'polypeptide(L)'
;MASAGKAALESFIKMSGSIGKLYKRPFTVCVEGNIGSGKTTFLSHFKKFDNVSVLEEPVELWRDVTGINLLELMYREPSRYAFLFQSYVQLTMLQLHTCKTPAPYKIMERSVYSAMCFIENLKRKNILRDVEVNVLENWYDWCLTNANIKTDLIVYLRTTPEIVYDRMKQRGRKEENAVSLEYLKQVHQIHDDWLYHHQLKPIPSPIITINGDRDLHEMVEEFEKCKNEIFSKTTDDRDESNTMIAVSTNHVLPKIKAASD
;
A
#
# COMPACT_ATOMS: atom_id res chain seq x y z
N MET A 1 -28.15 -0.66 5.88
CA MET A 1 -27.51 -0.41 4.57
C MET A 1 -26.06 -0.82 4.69
N ALA A 2 -25.58 -1.81 3.93
CA ALA A 2 -24.18 -2.23 3.99
C ALA A 2 -23.28 -1.11 3.44
N SER A 3 -22.22 -0.73 4.14
CA SER A 3 -21.31 0.32 3.70
C SER A 3 -20.59 -0.06 2.39
N ALA A 4 -20.32 0.94 1.56
CA ALA A 4 -19.63 0.76 0.27
C ALA A 4 -18.26 0.06 0.41
N GLY A 5 -17.56 0.23 1.54
CA GLY A 5 -16.32 -0.47 1.84
C GLY A 5 -16.49 -1.98 2.04
N LYS A 6 -17.60 -2.42 2.64
CA LYS A 6 -17.93 -3.84 2.77
C LYS A 6 -18.27 -4.46 1.41
N ALA A 7 -18.98 -3.73 0.55
CA ALA A 7 -19.26 -4.16 -0.82
C ALA A 7 -18.00 -4.22 -1.70
N ALA A 8 -17.03 -3.31 -1.51
CA ALA A 8 -15.75 -3.36 -2.19
C ALA A 8 -14.95 -4.60 -1.77
N LEU A 9 -14.81 -4.85 -0.47
CA LEU A 9 -14.14 -6.05 0.05
C LEU A 9 -14.87 -7.34 -0.38
N GLU A 10 -16.21 -7.36 -0.34
CA GLU A 10 -17.02 -8.48 -0.82
C GLU A 10 -16.93 -8.68 -2.34
N SER A 11 -16.79 -7.62 -3.13
CA SER A 11 -16.53 -7.67 -4.58
C SER A 11 -15.13 -8.20 -4.89
N PHE A 12 -14.13 -7.76 -4.12
CA PHE A 12 -12.77 -8.31 -4.14
C PHE A 12 -12.77 -9.81 -3.80
N ILE A 13 -13.59 -10.23 -2.83
CA ILE A 13 -13.79 -11.63 -2.46
C ILE A 13 -14.58 -12.39 -3.53
N LYS A 14 -15.59 -11.80 -4.17
CA LYS A 14 -16.40 -12.46 -5.22
C LYS A 14 -15.63 -12.75 -6.51
N MET A 15 -14.60 -11.97 -6.84
CA MET A 15 -13.69 -12.26 -7.95
C MET A 15 -12.91 -13.58 -7.77
N SER A 16 -12.86 -14.14 -6.56
CA SER A 16 -12.25 -15.46 -6.29
C SER A 16 -13.19 -16.66 -6.57
N GLY A 17 -14.41 -16.41 -7.07
CA GLY A 17 -15.47 -17.42 -7.27
C GLY A 17 -15.36 -18.29 -8.52
N SER A 18 -14.34 -18.11 -9.36
CA SER A 18 -14.05 -19.03 -10.48
C SER A 18 -12.94 -19.98 -10.06
N ILE A 19 -13.04 -21.27 -10.40
CA ILE A 19 -11.94 -22.23 -10.22
C ILE A 19 -10.72 -21.67 -10.95
N GLY A 20 -9.78 -21.11 -10.19
CA GLY A 20 -8.65 -20.36 -10.69
C GLY A 20 -7.41 -20.70 -9.88
N LYS A 21 -6.26 -20.75 -10.55
CA LYS A 21 -4.96 -20.97 -9.90
C LYS A 21 -4.71 -19.82 -8.93
N LEU A 22 -4.41 -20.12 -7.67
CA LEU A 22 -3.95 -19.12 -6.70
C LEU A 22 -2.45 -19.31 -6.46
N TYR A 23 -1.70 -18.22 -6.56
CA TYR A 23 -0.26 -18.23 -6.31
C TYR A 23 0.00 -18.06 -4.82
N LYS A 24 0.71 -19.04 -4.22
CA LYS A 24 1.07 -19.00 -2.80
C LYS A 24 2.10 -17.91 -2.50
N ARG A 25 3.00 -17.63 -3.47
CA ARG A 25 3.95 -16.51 -3.41
C ARG A 25 4.09 -15.83 -4.78
N PRO A 26 3.16 -14.92 -5.13
CA PRO A 26 3.33 -14.11 -6.33
C PRO A 26 4.58 -13.24 -6.22
N PHE A 27 5.21 -12.91 -7.35
CA PHE A 27 6.27 -11.90 -7.40
C PHE A 27 5.65 -10.56 -7.00
N THR A 28 6.07 -10.06 -5.83
CA THR A 28 5.40 -8.93 -5.17
C THR A 28 6.18 -7.64 -5.38
N VAL A 29 5.54 -6.65 -5.99
CA VAL A 29 6.08 -5.31 -6.21
C VAL A 29 5.32 -4.32 -5.34
N CYS A 30 6.04 -3.58 -4.50
CA CYS A 30 5.47 -2.47 -3.72
C CYS A 30 5.78 -1.15 -4.40
N VAL A 31 4.75 -0.37 -4.72
CA VAL A 31 4.89 0.96 -5.33
C VAL A 31 4.83 1.99 -4.21
N GLU A 32 5.95 2.68 -4.01
CA GLU A 32 6.16 3.60 -2.90
C GLU A 32 6.27 5.05 -3.36
N GLY A 33 6.01 5.97 -2.43
CA GLY A 33 6.17 7.41 -2.66
C GLY A 33 5.16 8.27 -1.92
N ASN A 34 5.37 9.58 -2.02
CA ASN A 34 4.57 10.57 -1.31
C ASN A 34 3.08 10.51 -1.70
N ILE A 35 2.19 11.08 -0.88
CA ILE A 35 0.78 11.30 -1.26
C ILE A 35 0.78 12.03 -2.60
N GLY A 36 -0.12 11.70 -3.54
CA GLY A 36 -0.18 12.42 -4.83
C GLY A 36 1.00 12.20 -5.81
N SER A 37 1.96 11.32 -5.53
CA SER A 37 3.12 11.06 -6.41
C SER A 37 2.80 10.33 -7.74
N GLY A 38 1.55 9.91 -7.96
CA GLY A 38 1.13 9.20 -9.17
C GLY A 38 1.12 7.67 -9.05
N LYS A 39 1.21 7.11 -7.84
CA LYS A 39 1.12 5.65 -7.59
C LYS A 39 -0.12 5.01 -8.21
N THR A 40 -1.31 5.55 -7.96
CA THR A 40 -2.55 5.03 -8.56
C THR A 40 -2.51 5.05 -10.10
N THR A 41 -1.84 6.05 -10.70
CA THR A 41 -1.63 6.11 -12.17
C THR A 41 -0.70 5.01 -12.64
N PHE A 42 0.40 4.76 -11.93
CA PHE A 42 1.29 3.61 -12.18
C PHE A 42 0.51 2.30 -12.08
N LEU A 43 -0.25 2.08 -10.99
CA LEU A 43 -1.05 0.86 -10.82
C LEU A 43 -2.07 0.68 -11.97
N SER A 44 -2.72 1.77 -12.39
CA SER A 44 -3.68 1.74 -13.50
C SER A 44 -3.05 1.31 -14.82
N HIS A 45 -1.77 1.64 -15.05
CA HIS A 45 -1.02 1.15 -16.20
C HIS A 45 -0.88 -0.38 -16.20
N PHE A 46 -0.82 -1.02 -15.02
CA PHE A 46 -0.70 -2.47 -14.90
C PHE A 46 -2.04 -3.23 -14.88
N LYS A 47 -3.17 -2.55 -14.60
CA LYS A 47 -4.51 -3.18 -14.62
C LYS A 47 -4.90 -3.77 -15.97
N LYS A 48 -4.23 -3.36 -17.06
CA LYS A 48 -4.47 -3.86 -18.43
C LYS A 48 -3.88 -5.25 -18.69
N PHE A 49 -3.11 -5.82 -17.76
CA PHE A 49 -2.44 -7.11 -17.94
C PHE A 49 -3.08 -8.22 -17.10
N ASP A 50 -3.53 -9.28 -17.75
CA ASP A 50 -4.24 -10.40 -17.10
C ASP A 50 -3.36 -11.23 -16.15
N ASN A 51 -2.03 -11.16 -16.31
CA ASN A 51 -1.06 -11.83 -15.46
C ASN A 51 -0.66 -11.01 -14.22
N VAL A 52 -1.34 -9.89 -13.94
CA VAL A 52 -1.07 -9.02 -12.78
C VAL A 52 -2.30 -8.87 -11.90
N SER A 53 -2.12 -9.05 -10.59
CA SER A 53 -3.09 -8.63 -9.58
C SER A 53 -2.67 -7.29 -9.00
N VAL A 54 -3.50 -6.27 -9.22
CA VAL A 54 -3.28 -4.91 -8.74
C VAL A 54 -4.03 -4.69 -7.43
N LEU A 55 -3.33 -4.28 -6.38
CA LEU A 55 -3.88 -4.00 -5.05
C LEU A 55 -3.68 -2.53 -4.72
N GLU A 56 -4.75 -1.75 -4.76
CA GLU A 56 -4.70 -0.33 -4.41
C GLU A 56 -4.69 -0.12 -2.89
N GLU A 57 -4.25 1.08 -2.47
CA GLU A 57 -4.31 1.51 -1.08
C GLU A 57 -5.78 1.48 -0.60
N PRO A 58 -6.11 0.87 0.55
CA PRO A 58 -7.48 0.63 0.95
C PRO A 58 -8.11 1.86 1.64
N VAL A 59 -7.99 3.03 0.99
CA VAL A 59 -8.45 4.34 1.51
C VAL A 59 -9.93 4.31 1.90
N GLU A 60 -10.76 3.59 1.16
CA GLU A 60 -12.19 3.46 1.45
C GLU A 60 -12.46 2.72 2.77
N LEU A 61 -11.60 1.78 3.17
CA LEU A 61 -11.72 1.15 4.50
C LEU A 61 -11.39 2.13 5.63
N TRP A 62 -10.51 3.08 5.37
CA TRP A 62 -10.09 4.09 6.36
C TRP A 62 -11.08 5.26 6.46
N ARG A 63 -11.85 5.49 5.39
CA ARG A 63 -12.93 6.48 5.34
C ARG A 63 -14.22 6.02 5.99
N ASP A 64 -14.40 4.72 6.16
CA ASP A 64 -15.58 4.16 6.80
C ASP A 64 -15.19 3.01 7.73
N VAL A 65 -14.84 3.39 8.95
CA VAL A 65 -14.71 2.49 10.09
C VAL A 65 -15.98 2.58 10.89
N THR A 66 -16.95 1.71 10.60
CA THR A 66 -18.25 1.67 11.29
C THR A 66 -19.02 3.00 11.23
N GLY A 67 -19.04 3.64 10.05
CA GLY A 67 -19.69 4.94 9.82
C GLY A 67 -18.81 6.15 10.17
N ILE A 68 -17.56 5.94 10.59
CA ILE A 68 -16.64 6.99 11.02
C ILE A 68 -15.47 7.10 10.03
N ASN A 69 -15.21 8.33 9.54
CA ASN A 69 -14.05 8.64 8.70
C ASN A 69 -12.78 8.80 9.56
N LEU A 70 -12.07 7.69 9.78
CA LEU A 70 -10.87 7.68 10.61
C LEU A 70 -9.71 8.44 9.96
N LEU A 71 -9.62 8.45 8.63
CA LEU A 71 -8.63 9.25 7.89
C LEU A 71 -8.83 10.75 8.13
N GLU A 72 -10.06 11.23 8.07
CA GLU A 72 -10.39 12.63 8.38
C GLU A 72 -10.07 12.97 9.84
N LEU A 73 -10.41 12.09 10.78
CA LEU A 73 -10.09 12.28 12.20
C LEU A 73 -8.59 12.37 12.46
N MET A 74 -7.77 11.58 11.76
CA MET A 74 -6.31 11.66 11.83
C MET A 74 -5.80 13.03 11.38
N TYR A 75 -6.32 13.56 10.27
CA TYR A 75 -5.91 14.90 9.81
C TYR A 75 -6.43 16.03 10.69
N ARG A 76 -7.63 15.89 11.28
CA ARG A 76 -8.26 16.94 12.10
C ARG A 76 -7.70 17.00 13.52
N GLU A 77 -7.47 15.86 14.15
CA GLU A 77 -7.01 15.77 15.55
C GLU A 77 -5.93 14.67 15.70
N PRO A 78 -4.76 14.87 15.09
CA PRO A 78 -3.72 13.83 15.01
C PRO A 78 -3.25 13.36 16.38
N SER A 79 -3.13 14.24 17.38
CA SER A 79 -2.71 13.87 18.74
C SER A 79 -3.62 12.84 19.42
N ARG A 80 -4.88 12.73 18.99
CA ARG A 80 -5.84 11.74 19.52
C ARG A 80 -5.94 10.50 18.64
N TYR A 81 -5.94 10.68 17.33
CA TYR A 81 -6.28 9.60 16.39
C TYR A 81 -5.10 9.01 15.63
N ALA A 82 -3.90 9.58 15.71
CA ALA A 82 -2.73 9.07 14.98
C ALA A 82 -2.41 7.62 15.34
N PHE A 83 -2.40 7.26 16.62
CA PHE A 83 -2.12 5.88 17.05
C PHE A 83 -3.18 4.90 16.52
N LEU A 84 -4.47 5.25 16.65
CA LEU A 84 -5.58 4.42 16.16
C LEU A 84 -5.52 4.24 14.65
N PHE A 85 -5.29 5.34 13.92
CA PHE A 85 -5.20 5.32 12.46
C PHE A 85 -4.00 4.50 11.98
N GLN A 86 -2.80 4.72 12.53
CA GLN A 86 -1.60 3.98 12.11
C GLN A 86 -1.70 2.48 12.45
N SER A 87 -2.33 2.12 13.58
CA SER A 87 -2.62 0.72 13.92
C SER A 87 -3.51 0.06 12.87
N TYR A 88 -4.55 0.77 12.40
CA TYR A 88 -5.47 0.26 11.38
C TYR A 88 -4.84 0.22 9.97
N VAL A 89 -3.99 1.19 9.63
CA VAL A 89 -3.17 1.16 8.41
C VAL A 89 -2.25 -0.06 8.40
N GLN A 90 -1.54 -0.34 9.50
CA GLN A 90 -0.69 -1.55 9.58
C GLN A 90 -1.51 -2.83 9.38
N LEU A 91 -2.68 -2.96 10.02
CA LEU A 91 -3.56 -4.12 9.84
C LEU A 91 -4.01 -4.30 8.39
N THR A 92 -4.52 -3.24 7.78
CA THR A 92 -5.06 -3.31 6.41
C THR A 92 -3.96 -3.54 5.37
N MET A 93 -2.77 -2.94 5.55
CA MET A 93 -1.60 -3.22 4.71
C MET A 93 -1.11 -4.66 4.87
N LEU A 94 -1.09 -5.19 6.09
CA LEU A 94 -0.75 -6.60 6.35
C LEU A 94 -1.72 -7.56 5.65
N GLN A 95 -3.02 -7.24 5.66
CA GLN A 95 -4.03 -8.02 4.94
C GLN A 95 -3.79 -8.01 3.42
N LEU A 96 -3.40 -6.87 2.84
CA LEU A 96 -3.04 -6.79 1.42
C LEU A 96 -1.77 -7.59 1.11
N HIS A 97 -0.74 -7.53 1.95
CA HIS A 97 0.46 -8.34 1.77
C HIS A 97 0.16 -9.84 1.78
N THR A 98 -0.66 -10.29 2.75
CA THR A 98 -0.91 -11.72 2.98
C THR A 98 -2.06 -12.29 2.14
N CYS A 99 -2.78 -11.47 1.39
CA CYS A 99 -3.84 -11.95 0.51
C CYS A 99 -3.26 -12.81 -0.64
N LYS A 100 -4.02 -13.84 -1.02
CA LYS A 100 -3.70 -14.69 -2.17
C LYS A 100 -4.22 -14.03 -3.44
N THR A 101 -3.44 -14.13 -4.51
CA THR A 101 -3.81 -13.56 -5.81
C THR A 101 -3.93 -14.63 -6.88
N PRO A 102 -4.84 -14.47 -7.86
CA PRO A 102 -4.97 -15.41 -8.98
C PRO A 102 -3.85 -15.27 -10.02
N ALA A 103 -3.06 -14.20 -9.94
CA ALA A 103 -2.01 -13.90 -10.90
C ALA A 103 -0.60 -14.10 -10.31
N PRO A 104 0.40 -14.42 -11.16
CA PRO A 104 1.78 -14.65 -10.74
C PRO A 104 2.48 -13.37 -10.27
N TYR A 105 2.05 -12.20 -10.76
CA TYR A 105 2.56 -10.90 -10.33
C TYR A 105 1.53 -10.20 -9.45
N LYS A 106 1.99 -9.64 -8.32
CA LYS A 106 1.20 -8.83 -7.40
C LYS A 106 1.83 -7.45 -7.30
N ILE A 107 1.12 -6.42 -7.73
CA ILE A 107 1.58 -5.03 -7.64
C ILE A 107 0.68 -4.30 -6.67
N MET A 108 1.26 -3.78 -5.58
CA MET A 108 0.51 -3.12 -4.53
C MET A 108 0.94 -1.67 -4.33
N GLU A 109 -0.04 -0.78 -4.09
CA GLU A 109 0.20 0.60 -3.69
C GLU A 109 0.48 0.63 -2.20
N ARG A 110 1.70 1.08 -1.85
CA ARG A 110 2.24 1.06 -0.48
C ARG A 110 2.37 -0.34 0.11
N SER A 111 2.93 -0.37 1.31
CA SER A 111 3.27 -1.58 2.05
C SER A 111 3.28 -1.33 3.56
N VAL A 112 3.41 -2.41 4.34
CA VAL A 112 3.71 -2.31 5.79
C VAL A 112 5.01 -1.54 6.05
N TYR A 113 5.97 -1.55 5.12
CA TYR A 113 7.21 -0.79 5.23
C TYR A 113 6.94 0.71 5.16
N SER A 114 6.10 1.15 4.22
CA SER A 114 5.75 2.56 4.06
C SER A 114 4.94 3.13 5.23
N ALA A 115 4.20 2.29 5.97
CA ALA A 115 3.52 2.70 7.19
C ALA A 115 4.51 3.25 8.22
N MET A 116 5.74 2.71 8.26
CA MET A 116 6.80 3.21 9.13
C MET A 116 7.28 4.61 8.76
N CYS A 117 7.18 5.03 7.50
CA CYS A 117 7.48 6.42 7.13
C CYS A 117 6.51 7.41 7.77
N PHE A 118 5.21 7.06 7.83
CA PHE A 118 4.21 7.91 8.47
C PHE A 118 4.36 7.92 9.99
N ILE A 119 4.65 6.77 10.59
CA ILE A 119 4.95 6.66 12.03
C ILE A 119 6.18 7.48 12.40
N GLU A 120 7.26 7.40 11.60
CA GLU A 120 8.46 8.21 11.79
C GLU A 120 8.15 9.71 11.70
N ASN A 121 7.29 10.13 10.76
CA ASN A 121 6.89 11.54 10.68
C ASN A 121 6.14 11.99 11.94
N LEU A 122 5.18 11.18 12.41
CA LEU A 122 4.40 11.45 13.61
C LEU A 122 5.28 11.50 14.87
N LYS A 123 6.31 10.65 14.93
CA LYS A 123 7.34 10.65 15.98
C LYS A 123 8.18 11.92 15.93
N ARG A 124 8.74 12.29 14.77
CA ARG A 124 9.52 13.54 14.59
C ARG A 124 8.73 14.79 14.93
N LYS A 125 7.40 14.73 14.82
CA LYS A 125 6.47 15.82 15.20
C LYS A 125 5.99 15.77 16.66
N ASN A 126 6.42 14.80 17.46
CA ASN A 126 5.96 14.57 18.83
C ASN A 126 4.42 14.46 18.92
N ILE A 127 3.78 13.91 17.88
CA ILE A 127 2.33 13.65 17.86
C ILE A 127 2.02 12.33 18.57
N LEU A 128 2.82 11.30 18.30
CA LEU A 128 2.77 10.03 19.01
C LEU A 128 3.69 10.10 20.24
N ARG A 129 3.21 9.55 21.35
CA ARG A 129 4.03 9.34 22.55
C ARG A 129 4.99 8.18 22.34
N ASP A 130 6.10 8.14 23.07
CA ASP A 130 7.11 7.08 22.95
C ASP A 130 6.51 5.67 23.13
N VAL A 131 5.56 5.51 24.05
CA VAL A 131 4.87 4.23 24.26
C VAL A 131 4.04 3.81 23.04
N GLU A 132 3.39 4.77 22.35
CA GLU A 132 2.58 4.51 21.15
C GLU A 132 3.48 4.14 19.97
N VAL A 133 4.61 4.84 19.81
CA VAL A 133 5.63 4.51 18.81
C VAL A 133 6.17 3.10 19.06
N ASN A 134 6.56 2.77 20.30
CA ASN A 134 7.10 1.47 20.64
C ASN A 134 6.11 0.33 20.36
N VAL A 135 4.81 0.52 20.65
CA VAL A 135 3.78 -0.47 20.33
C VAL A 135 3.65 -0.67 18.82
N LEU A 136 3.64 0.41 18.02
CA LEU A 136 3.56 0.32 16.56
C LEU A 136 4.82 -0.31 15.94
N GLU A 137 6.00 -0.05 16.50
CA GLU A 137 7.26 -0.69 16.08
C GLU A 137 7.28 -2.18 16.42
N ASN A 138 6.85 -2.57 17.63
CA ASN A 138 6.74 -3.99 18.00
C ASN A 138 5.76 -4.76 17.09
N TRP A 139 4.65 -4.15 16.70
CA TRP A 139 3.71 -4.73 15.74
C TRP A 139 4.34 -4.92 14.36
N TYR A 140 5.10 -3.91 13.90
CA TYR A 140 5.83 -4.00 12.65
C TYR A 140 6.88 -5.11 12.67
N ASP A 141 7.70 -5.21 13.72
CA ASP A 141 8.72 -6.25 13.87
C ASP A 141 8.10 -7.66 13.95
N TRP A 142 6.94 -7.79 14.61
CA TRP A 142 6.16 -9.02 14.57
C TRP A 142 5.74 -9.39 13.14
N CYS A 143 5.27 -8.43 12.34
CA CYS A 143 4.91 -8.66 10.95
C CYS A 143 6.10 -9.13 10.12
N LEU A 144 7.29 -8.53 10.31
CA LEU A 144 8.52 -8.94 9.62
C LEU A 144 8.87 -10.41 9.86
N THR A 145 8.60 -10.91 11.08
CA THR A 145 9.02 -12.24 11.51
C THR A 145 7.94 -13.30 11.26
N ASN A 146 6.66 -12.95 11.39
CA ASN A 146 5.56 -13.90 11.49
C ASN A 146 4.60 -13.89 10.30
N ALA A 147 4.71 -12.93 9.37
CA ALA A 147 3.80 -12.81 8.25
C ALA A 147 4.51 -12.91 6.89
N ASN A 148 3.79 -13.42 5.88
CA ASN A 148 4.28 -13.47 4.51
C ASN A 148 4.16 -12.09 3.83
N ILE A 149 5.06 -11.19 4.18
CA ILE A 149 5.15 -9.83 3.61
C ILE A 149 6.30 -9.67 2.61
N LYS A 150 6.96 -10.77 2.22
CA LYS A 150 8.14 -10.75 1.35
C LYS A 150 7.83 -9.97 0.07
N THR A 151 8.68 -8.98 -0.19
CA THR A 151 8.62 -8.11 -1.36
C THR A 151 9.83 -8.40 -2.24
N ASP A 152 9.60 -8.47 -3.55
CA ASP A 152 10.63 -8.83 -4.53
C ASP A 152 11.22 -7.60 -5.22
N LEU A 153 10.45 -6.51 -5.25
CA LEU A 153 10.85 -5.24 -5.85
C LEU A 153 10.10 -4.09 -5.18
N ILE A 154 10.79 -2.97 -4.97
CA ILE A 154 10.18 -1.68 -4.66
C ILE A 154 10.30 -0.78 -5.89
N VAL A 155 9.19 -0.14 -6.27
CA VAL A 155 9.19 0.95 -7.24
C VAL A 155 8.98 2.24 -6.47
N TYR A 156 10.02 3.07 -6.36
CA TYR A 156 9.91 4.37 -5.72
C TYR A 156 9.55 5.44 -6.75
N LEU A 157 8.30 5.90 -6.73
CA LEU A 157 7.86 7.08 -7.48
C LEU A 157 8.27 8.35 -6.72
N ARG A 158 9.47 8.84 -7.03
CA ARG A 158 10.05 10.02 -6.40
C ARG A 158 9.54 11.28 -7.11
N THR A 159 8.61 11.98 -6.48
CA THR A 159 8.06 13.26 -6.95
C THR A 159 8.32 14.36 -5.92
N THR A 160 8.74 15.52 -6.38
CA THR A 160 8.96 16.71 -5.57
C THR A 160 7.68 17.15 -4.85
N PRO A 161 7.80 17.63 -3.59
CA PRO A 161 6.65 18.06 -2.80
C PRO A 161 5.78 19.13 -3.47
N GLU A 162 6.39 20.04 -4.22
CA GLU A 162 5.72 21.12 -4.94
C GLU A 162 4.78 20.54 -6.02
N ILE A 163 5.27 19.64 -6.86
CA ILE A 163 4.47 18.98 -7.91
C ILE A 163 3.37 18.12 -7.29
N VAL A 164 3.69 17.38 -6.22
CA VAL A 164 2.71 16.61 -5.46
C VAL A 164 1.57 17.50 -4.96
N TYR A 165 1.91 18.64 -4.37
CA TYR A 165 0.95 19.56 -3.79
C TYR A 165 0.01 20.14 -4.85
N ASP A 166 0.55 20.50 -6.02
CA ASP A 166 -0.25 20.96 -7.15
C ASP A 166 -1.18 19.86 -7.67
N ARG A 167 -0.70 18.62 -7.80
CA ARG A 167 -1.53 17.46 -8.19
C ARG A 167 -2.65 17.18 -7.19
N MET A 168 -2.36 17.29 -5.89
CA MET A 168 -3.38 17.12 -4.84
C MET A 168 -4.47 18.18 -4.91
N LYS A 169 -4.09 19.46 -5.12
CA LYS A 169 -5.04 20.55 -5.31
C LYS A 169 -5.94 20.34 -6.52
N GLN A 170 -5.38 19.93 -7.66
CA GLN A 170 -6.14 19.63 -8.87
C GLN A 170 -7.13 18.47 -8.66
N ARG A 171 -6.75 17.46 -7.89
CA ARG A 171 -7.60 16.30 -7.59
C ARG A 171 -8.74 16.63 -6.63
N GLY A 172 -8.56 17.58 -5.71
CA GLY A 172 -9.63 18.15 -4.88
C GLY A 172 -10.32 17.19 -3.90
N ARG A 173 -9.61 16.16 -3.39
CA ARG A 173 -10.17 15.26 -2.35
C ARG A 173 -10.34 16.02 -1.04
N LYS A 174 -11.51 15.88 -0.39
CA LYS A 174 -11.87 16.66 0.80
C LYS A 174 -10.87 16.51 1.95
N GLU A 175 -10.40 15.29 2.22
CA GLU A 175 -9.48 15.01 3.32
C GLU A 175 -8.07 15.58 3.06
N GLU A 176 -7.70 15.78 1.79
CA GLU A 176 -6.39 16.28 1.39
C GLU A 176 -6.26 17.80 1.59
N ASN A 177 -7.38 18.52 1.81
CA ASN A 177 -7.37 19.95 2.08
C ASN A 177 -6.64 20.31 3.39
N ALA A 178 -6.56 19.38 4.34
CA ALA A 178 -5.83 19.56 5.59
C ALA A 178 -4.31 19.33 5.43
N VAL A 179 -3.86 18.82 4.28
CA VAL A 179 -2.46 18.47 4.04
C VAL A 179 -1.69 19.70 3.54
N SER A 180 -0.70 20.14 4.30
CA SER A 180 0.17 21.26 3.95
C SER A 180 1.34 20.83 3.05
N LEU A 181 1.88 21.76 2.26
CA LEU A 181 3.13 21.55 1.52
C LEU A 181 4.28 21.16 2.46
N GLU A 182 4.33 21.77 3.65
CA GLU A 182 5.34 21.47 4.66
C GLU A 182 5.25 20.02 5.17
N TYR A 183 4.04 19.50 5.37
CA TYR A 183 3.85 18.08 5.67
C TYR A 183 4.35 17.20 4.52
N LEU A 184 4.06 17.56 3.27
CA LEU A 184 4.51 16.80 2.10
C LEU A 184 6.05 16.80 1.97
N LYS A 185 6.72 17.91 2.31
CA LYS A 185 8.18 17.99 2.38
C LYS A 185 8.77 17.02 3.40
N GLN A 186 8.16 16.93 4.58
CA GLN A 186 8.62 16.01 5.62
C GLN A 186 8.45 14.54 5.21
N VAL A 187 7.29 14.19 4.67
CA VAL A 187 7.03 12.83 4.18
C VAL A 187 7.98 12.48 3.03
N HIS A 188 8.24 13.42 2.11
CA HIS A 188 9.22 13.24 1.04
C HIS A 188 10.62 12.96 1.60
N GLN A 189 11.09 13.78 2.54
CA GLN A 189 12.40 13.58 3.16
C GLN A 189 12.51 12.19 3.81
N ILE A 190 11.48 11.73 4.51
CA ILE A 190 11.50 10.40 5.15
C ILE A 190 11.53 9.27 4.10
N HIS A 191 10.81 9.41 2.98
CA HIS A 191 10.89 8.43 1.89
C HIS A 191 12.27 8.45 1.23
N ASP A 192 12.87 9.63 1.02
CA ASP A 192 14.23 9.76 0.48
C ASP A 192 15.28 9.18 1.42
N ASP A 193 15.20 9.50 2.72
CA ASP A 193 16.06 8.93 3.76
C ASP A 193 15.98 7.39 3.74
N TRP A 194 14.81 6.81 3.49
CA TRP A 194 14.62 5.36 3.42
C TRP A 194 15.05 4.74 2.08
N LEU A 195 14.48 5.19 0.96
CA LEU A 195 14.53 4.50 -0.33
C LEU A 195 15.61 5.02 -1.27
N TYR A 196 16.12 6.24 -1.06
CA TYR A 196 17.09 6.87 -1.96
C TYR A 196 18.47 7.02 -1.32
N HIS A 197 18.52 7.42 -0.05
CA HIS A 197 19.74 7.58 0.72
C HIS A 197 20.10 6.37 1.59
N HIS A 198 19.12 5.50 1.87
CA HIS A 198 19.32 4.24 2.61
C HIS A 198 19.80 4.45 4.06
N GLN A 199 19.26 5.47 4.74
CA GLN A 199 19.68 5.96 6.05
C GLN A 199 18.71 5.67 7.19
N LEU A 200 17.46 5.27 6.91
CA LEU A 200 16.40 5.17 7.93
C LEU A 200 16.11 3.74 8.43
N LYS A 201 15.67 2.85 7.53
CA LYS A 201 15.33 1.45 7.83
C LYS A 201 15.95 0.54 6.76
N PRO A 202 16.18 -0.75 7.05
CA PRO A 202 16.68 -1.69 6.06
C PRO A 202 15.79 -1.73 4.82
N ILE A 203 16.42 -1.90 3.66
CA ILE A 203 15.73 -2.02 2.38
C ILE A 203 15.37 -3.50 2.17
N PRO A 204 14.08 -3.86 2.06
CA PRO A 204 13.67 -5.26 2.01
C PRO A 204 13.91 -5.92 0.66
N SER A 205 14.08 -5.14 -0.41
CA SER A 205 14.19 -5.62 -1.79
C SER A 205 14.87 -4.60 -2.70
N PRO A 206 15.38 -4.99 -3.89
CA PRO A 206 15.87 -4.05 -4.89
C PRO A 206 14.88 -2.91 -5.17
N ILE A 207 15.40 -1.74 -5.53
CA ILE A 207 14.62 -0.51 -5.78
C ILE A 207 14.81 -0.06 -7.22
N ILE A 208 13.70 0.21 -7.91
CA ILE A 208 13.68 1.02 -9.14
C ILE A 208 13.12 2.39 -8.75
N THR A 209 13.91 3.44 -8.98
CA THR A 209 13.45 4.82 -8.76
C THR A 209 12.98 5.42 -10.07
N ILE A 210 11.75 5.93 -10.10
CA ILE A 210 11.20 6.65 -11.25
C ILE A 210 11.04 8.12 -10.86
N ASN A 211 11.57 9.01 -11.70
CA ASN A 211 11.39 10.45 -11.53
C ASN A 211 9.95 10.85 -11.87
N GLY A 212 9.12 11.02 -10.84
CA GLY A 212 7.71 11.37 -10.97
C GLY A 212 7.42 12.84 -11.24
N ASP A 213 8.43 13.69 -11.40
CA ASP A 213 8.28 15.11 -11.77
C ASP A 213 7.99 15.30 -13.26
N ARG A 214 8.27 14.28 -14.07
CA ARG A 214 8.05 14.28 -15.52
C ARG A 214 6.56 14.31 -15.85
N ASP A 215 6.25 14.73 -17.07
CA ASP A 215 4.88 14.68 -17.59
C ASP A 215 4.42 13.23 -17.81
N LEU A 216 3.12 13.05 -18.02
CA LEU A 216 2.52 11.73 -18.12
C LEU A 216 3.05 10.91 -19.30
N HIS A 217 3.38 11.54 -20.44
CA HIS A 217 3.87 10.83 -21.61
C HIS A 217 5.24 10.21 -21.33
N GLU A 218 6.17 11.01 -20.80
CA GLU A 218 7.49 10.52 -20.39
C GLU A 218 7.40 9.47 -19.27
N MET A 219 6.47 9.64 -18.33
CA MET A 219 6.24 8.67 -17.25
C MET A 219 5.75 7.32 -17.78
N VAL A 220 4.91 7.30 -18.81
CA VAL A 220 4.44 6.05 -19.43
C VAL A 220 5.58 5.25 -20.04
N GLU A 221 6.60 5.90 -20.62
CA GLU A 221 7.79 5.22 -21.11
C GLU A 221 8.58 4.55 -19.97
N GLU A 222 8.75 5.25 -18.84
CA GLU A 222 9.38 4.67 -17.65
C GLU A 222 8.55 3.52 -17.06
N PHE A 223 7.22 3.58 -17.13
CA PHE A 223 6.34 2.49 -16.72
C PHE A 223 6.53 1.25 -17.60
N GLU A 224 6.66 1.43 -18.92
CA GLU A 224 6.91 0.31 -19.85
C GLU A 224 8.30 -0.31 -19.63
N LYS A 225 9.34 0.49 -19.34
CA LYS A 225 10.66 -0.01 -18.94
C LYS A 225 10.58 -0.84 -17.66
N CYS A 226 9.93 -0.30 -16.62
CA CYS A 226 9.73 -0.97 -15.35
C CYS A 226 8.93 -2.28 -15.52
N LYS A 227 7.89 -2.26 -16.35
CA LYS A 227 7.10 -3.45 -16.69
C LYS A 227 7.95 -4.53 -17.35
N ASN A 228 8.80 -4.18 -18.32
CA ASN A 228 9.70 -5.13 -18.95
C ASN A 228 10.66 -5.75 -17.93
N GLU A 229 11.16 -4.96 -16.98
CA GLU A 229 11.99 -5.48 -15.89
C GLU A 229 11.21 -6.43 -14.98
N ILE A 230 10.01 -6.05 -14.52
CA ILE A 230 9.15 -6.89 -13.68
C ILE A 230 8.84 -8.22 -14.37
N PHE A 231 8.45 -8.20 -15.65
CA PHE A 231 8.09 -9.41 -16.39
C PHE A 231 9.29 -10.23 -16.86
N SER A 232 10.49 -9.65 -16.89
CA SER A 232 11.73 -10.40 -17.13
C SER A 232 12.14 -11.28 -15.96
N LYS A 233 11.67 -10.96 -14.74
CA LYS A 233 11.90 -11.80 -13.57
C LYS A 233 10.96 -13.01 -13.67
N THR A 234 11.53 -14.15 -14.06
CA THR A 234 10.79 -15.41 -14.20
C THR A 234 10.10 -15.77 -12.89
N THR A 235 8.77 -15.81 -12.90
CA THR A 235 8.02 -16.57 -11.89
C THR A 235 8.03 -18.01 -12.37
N ASP A 236 8.92 -18.85 -11.82
CA ASP A 236 9.01 -20.24 -12.26
C ASP A 236 7.71 -20.97 -11.88
N ASP A 237 6.88 -21.25 -12.89
CA ASP A 237 5.68 -22.09 -12.74
C ASP A 237 6.04 -23.54 -12.34
N ARG A 238 7.35 -23.89 -12.34
CA ARG A 238 7.90 -25.19 -11.93
C ARG A 238 8.39 -25.24 -10.48
N ASP A 239 8.36 -24.14 -9.74
CA ASP A 239 8.70 -24.16 -8.32
C ASP A 239 7.58 -24.89 -7.55
N GLU A 240 7.82 -26.14 -7.12
CA GLU A 240 6.85 -26.97 -6.38
C GLU A 240 6.34 -26.31 -5.08
N SER A 241 7.03 -25.26 -4.60
CA SER A 241 6.59 -24.43 -3.48
C SER A 241 5.43 -23.45 -3.84
N ASN A 242 5.23 -23.17 -5.13
CA ASN A 242 4.01 -22.57 -5.69
C ASN A 242 2.91 -23.63 -5.78
N THR A 243 2.53 -24.17 -4.62
CA THR A 243 1.48 -25.18 -4.54
C THR A 243 0.17 -24.60 -5.04
N MET A 244 -0.31 -25.13 -6.17
CA MET A 244 -1.62 -24.84 -6.73
C MET A 244 -2.68 -25.23 -5.72
N ILE A 245 -3.43 -24.26 -5.18
CA ILE A 245 -4.62 -24.59 -4.38
C ILE A 245 -5.81 -24.56 -5.33
N ALA A 246 -6.31 -25.73 -5.71
CA ALA A 246 -7.66 -25.85 -6.23
C ALA A 246 -8.62 -25.59 -5.06
N VAL A 247 -9.16 -24.38 -4.96
CA VAL A 247 -10.13 -24.08 -3.92
C VAL A 247 -11.48 -24.69 -4.33
N SER A 248 -11.83 -25.82 -3.72
CA SER A 248 -13.23 -26.26 -3.69
C SER A 248 -13.99 -25.35 -2.74
N THR A 249 -15.20 -24.97 -3.14
CA THR A 249 -16.09 -23.89 -2.63
C THR A 249 -16.38 -23.79 -1.12
N ASN A 250 -15.69 -24.47 -0.22
CA ASN A 250 -15.91 -24.35 1.21
C ASN A 250 -14.57 -24.19 1.94
N HIS A 251 -14.15 -22.94 2.21
CA HIS A 251 -13.44 -22.53 3.44
C HIS A 251 -13.20 -21.00 3.47
N VAL A 252 -14.23 -20.32 3.97
CA VAL A 252 -14.25 -19.16 4.90
C VAL A 252 -12.94 -18.38 5.09
N LEU A 253 -12.89 -17.17 4.50
CA LEU A 253 -12.06 -16.05 4.97
C LEU A 253 -12.56 -15.54 6.34
N PRO A 254 -11.71 -14.93 7.18
CA PRO A 254 -12.10 -14.43 8.49
C PRO A 254 -13.27 -13.44 8.37
N LYS A 255 -14.39 -13.76 9.01
CA LYS A 255 -15.50 -12.82 9.17
C LYS A 255 -15.04 -11.71 10.10
N ILE A 256 -14.63 -10.58 9.55
CA ILE A 256 -14.69 -9.31 10.29
C ILE A 256 -16.18 -8.96 10.36
N LYS A 257 -16.84 -9.38 11.44
CA LYS A 257 -18.19 -8.93 11.74
C LYS A 257 -18.12 -7.42 11.97
N ALA A 258 -18.62 -6.63 11.02
CA ALA A 258 -19.19 -5.34 11.38
C ALA A 258 -20.29 -5.63 12.41
N ALA A 259 -20.18 -5.05 13.59
CA ALA A 259 -21.23 -5.11 14.59
C ALA A 259 -22.51 -4.58 13.92
N SER A 260 -23.47 -5.48 13.73
CA SER A 260 -24.86 -5.11 13.51
C SER A 260 -25.45 -4.80 14.87
N ASP A 261 -26.19 -3.70 14.95
CA ASP A 261 -27.12 -3.37 16.03
C ASP A 261 -27.96 -4.58 16.48
#